data_AF-A0A444IM79-F1
#
_entry.id   AF-A0A444IM79-F1
#
_cell.length_a   1.000
_cell.length_b   1.000
_cell.length_c   1.000
_cell.angle_alpha   90.00
_cell.angle_beta   90.00
_cell.angle_gamma   90.00
#
_symmetry.space_group_name_H-M   'P 1'
#
loop_
_entity.id
_entity.type
_entity.pdbx_description
1 polymer ?
#
loop_
_entity_poly.entity_id
_entity_poly.type
_entity_poly.pdbx_seq_one_letter_code
_entity_poly.pdbx_strand_id
1 'polypeptide(L)' 'MGADRRDQGGTPGKGYGRMLMAGLEKFASQHRVKRLLVNAARDAVGFYEALGWTVVEADGENPVLTKELRT' A
#
# COMPACT_ATOMS: atom_id res chain seq x y z
N MET A 1 32.30 14.05 -1.34
CA MET A 1 31.07 14.72 -1.82
C MET A 1 30.08 13.63 -2.22
N GLY A 2 29.41 13.03 -1.21
CA GLY A 2 28.43 11.96 -1.42
C GLY A 2 27.05 12.58 -1.39
N ALA A 3 26.26 12.36 -2.45
CA ALA A 3 24.90 12.88 -2.54
C ALA A 3 24.06 12.28 -1.40
N ASP A 4 23.71 13.15 -0.45
CA ASP A 4 22.70 12.89 0.56
C ASP A 4 21.34 12.80 -0.12
N ARG A 5 20.95 11.56 -0.44
CA ARG A 5 19.65 11.22 -1.03
C ARG A 5 18.84 10.47 0.02
N ARG A 6 18.50 11.13 1.12
CA ARG A 6 17.50 10.64 2.07
C ARG A 6 16.70 11.80 2.68
N ASP A 7 15.73 12.28 1.91
CA ASP A 7 14.43 12.61 2.50
C ASP A 7 13.32 12.47 1.44
N GLN A 8 12.82 11.24 1.29
CA GLN A 8 11.45 11.03 0.84
C GLN A 8 10.67 10.37 1.98
N GLY A 9 10.71 10.99 3.16
CA GLY A 9 9.84 10.65 4.28
C GLY A 9 8.46 11.23 4.06
N GLY A 10 7.57 10.51 3.38
CA GLY A 10 6.14 10.79 3.49
C GLY A 10 5.77 10.81 4.98
N THR A 11 5.15 11.89 5.46
CA THR A 11 5.01 12.16 6.91
C THR A 11 4.25 11.01 7.59
N PRO A 12 4.90 10.15 8.39
CA PRO A 12 4.21 9.07 9.08
C PRO A 12 3.27 9.70 10.11
N GLY A 13 2.02 9.22 10.19
CA GLY A 13 1.17 9.48 11.36
C GLY A 13 0.08 10.55 11.26
N LYS A 14 -0.17 11.18 10.09
CA LYS A 14 -1.30 12.13 9.93
C LYS A 14 -2.58 11.53 9.33
N GLY A 15 -2.60 10.23 9.07
CA GLY A 15 -3.76 9.53 8.51
C GLY A 15 -3.97 9.69 6.99
N TYR A 16 -3.16 10.52 6.30
CA TYR A 16 -3.26 10.72 4.85
C TYR A 16 -3.12 9.43 4.04
N GLY A 17 -2.24 8.51 4.46
CA GLY A 17 -2.12 7.20 3.81
C GLY A 17 -3.45 6.45 3.80
N ARG A 18 -4.17 6.41 4.93
CA ARG A 18 -5.50 5.76 5.00
C ARG A 18 -6.53 6.48 4.13
N MET A 19 -6.50 7.81 4.11
CA MET A 19 -7.42 8.62 3.29
C MET A 19 -7.21 8.37 1.80
N LEU A 20 -5.95 8.32 1.34
CA LEU A 20 -5.62 7.99 -0.04
C LEU A 20 -6.06 6.57 -0.40
N MET A 21 -5.85 5.59 0.47
CA MET A 21 -6.30 4.22 0.24
C MET A 21 -7.82 4.11 0.16
N ALA A 22 -8.57 4.85 0.99
CA ALA A 22 -10.02 4.91 0.88
C ALA A 22 -10.49 5.52 -0.47
N GLY A 23 -9.82 6.57 -0.93
CA GLY A 23 -10.07 7.15 -2.25
C GLY A 23 -9.76 6.19 -3.41
N LEU A 24 -8.64 5.47 -3.31
CA LEU A 24 -8.23 4.45 -4.27
C LEU A 24 -9.25 3.32 -4.36
N GLU A 25 -9.69 2.78 -3.22
CA GLU A 25 -10.68 1.70 -3.17
C GLU A 25 -12.01 2.14 -3.77
N LYS A 26 -12.48 3.35 -3.43
CA LYS A 26 -13.70 3.92 -4.03
C LYS A 26 -13.59 4.03 -5.55
N PHE A 27 -12.48 4.58 -6.05
CA PHE A 27 -12.23 4.72 -7.47
C PHE A 27 -12.21 3.35 -8.16
N ALA A 28 -11.46 2.40 -7.63
CA ALA A 28 -11.34 1.07 -8.19
C ALA A 28 -12.70 0.33 -8.25
N SER A 29 -13.53 0.43 -7.20
CA SER A 29 -14.88 -0.13 -7.19
C SER A 29 -15.80 0.49 -8.25
N GLN A 30 -15.73 1.80 -8.48
CA GLN A 30 -16.48 2.48 -9.56
C GLN A 30 -16.10 1.94 -10.94
N HIS A 31 -14.85 1.51 -11.11
CA HIS A 31 -14.33 0.93 -12.34
C HIS A 31 -14.44 -0.61 -12.39
N ARG A 32 -15.19 -1.24 -11.48
CA ARG A 32 -15.39 -2.70 -11.39
C ARG A 32 -14.08 -3.50 -11.26
N VAL A 33 -13.05 -2.86 -10.72
CA VAL A 33 -11.82 -3.56 -10.35
C VAL A 33 -12.17 -4.52 -9.20
N LYS A 34 -11.80 -5.79 -9.36
CA LYS A 34 -12.10 -6.83 -8.37
C LYS A 34 -11.01 -6.96 -7.31
N ARG A 35 -9.77 -6.65 -7.68
CA ARG A 35 -8.60 -6.91 -6.85
C ARG A 35 -7.53 -5.84 -7.08
N LEU A 36 -6.88 -5.42 -6.00
CA LEU A 36 -5.70 -4.59 -6.04
C LEU A 36 -4.46 -5.40 -5.66
N LEU A 37 -3.31 -5.04 -6.22
CA LEU A 37 -2.00 -5.57 -5.85
C LEU A 37 -1.02 -4.44 -5.58
N VAL A 38 -0.10 -4.66 -4.65
CA VAL A 38 0.97 -3.72 -4.33
C VAL A 38 2.26 -4.47 -4.00
N ASN A 39 3.38 -3.97 -4.53
CA ASN A 39 4.71 -4.34 -4.05
C ASN A 39 5.05 -3.38 -2.91
N ALA A 40 4.97 -3.85 -1.68
CA ALA A 40 5.18 -3.01 -0.50
C ALA A 40 6.64 -3.05 -0.03
N ALA A 41 7.12 -1.91 0.48
CA ALA A 41 8.32 -1.92 1.32
C ALA A 41 8.05 -2.78 2.57
N ARG A 42 9.08 -3.50 3.06
CA ARG A 42 8.93 -4.46 4.16
C ARG A 42 8.41 -3.82 5.45
N ASP A 43 8.78 -2.58 5.74
CA ASP A 43 8.34 -1.82 6.90
C ASP A 43 6.90 -1.28 6.78
N ALA A 44 6.35 -1.24 5.55
CA ALA A 44 4.98 -0.82 5.27
C ALA A 44 3.97 -1.98 5.30
N VAL A 45 4.41 -3.24 5.37
CA VAL A 45 3.53 -4.42 5.36
C VAL A 45 2.43 -4.31 6.43
N GLY A 46 2.78 -3.98 7.67
CA GLY A 46 1.82 -3.84 8.76
C GLY A 46 0.79 -2.71 8.54
N PHE A 47 1.14 -1.68 7.78
CA PHE A 47 0.18 -0.64 7.38
C PHE A 47 -0.88 -1.20 6.43
N TYR A 48 -0.48 -2.00 5.44
CA TYR A 48 -1.41 -2.62 4.48
C TYR A 48 -2.26 -3.72 5.14
N GLU A 49 -1.67 -4.55 6.00
CA GLU A 49 -2.39 -5.56 6.77
C GLU A 49 -3.49 -4.91 7.64
N ALA A 50 -3.18 -3.79 8.29
CA ALA A 50 -4.17 -3.02 9.06
C ALA A 50 -5.32 -2.45 8.20
N LEU A 51 -5.17 -2.42 6.87
CA LEU A 51 -6.19 -2.04 5.90
C LEU A 51 -6.89 -3.26 5.27
N GLY A 52 -6.62 -4.47 5.73
CA GLY A 52 -7.23 -5.71 5.24
C GLY A 52 -6.60 -6.28 3.98
N TRP A 53 -5.35 -5.91 3.68
CA TRP A 53 -4.56 -6.54 2.63
C TRP A 53 -3.93 -7.84 3.15
N THR A 54 -3.62 -8.76 2.25
CA THR A 54 -3.01 -10.07 2.55
C THR A 54 -1.75 -10.26 1.72
N VAL A 55 -0.67 -10.77 2.32
CA VAL A 55 0.56 -11.13 1.60
C VAL A 55 0.30 -12.35 0.71
N VAL A 56 0.71 -12.26 -0.55
CA VAL A 56 0.66 -13.37 -1.52
C VAL A 56 2.04 -13.86 -1.94
N GLU A 57 3.07 -13.01 -1.79
CA GLU A 57 4.46 -13.37 -2.02
C GLU A 57 5.36 -12.62 -1.04
N ALA A 58 6.08 -13.35 -0.18
CA ALA A 58 6.92 -12.77 0.88
C ALA A 58 8.42 -12.75 0.57
N ASP A 59 8.84 -13.54 -0.43
CA ASP A 59 10.24 -13.94 -0.63
C ASP A 59 11.03 -12.95 -1.52
N GLY A 60 10.38 -11.95 -2.09
CA GLY A 60 11.01 -10.87 -2.88
C GLY A 60 11.58 -9.72 -2.03
N GLU A 61 12.37 -8.84 -2.65
CA GLU A 61 12.88 -7.61 -1.99
C GLU A 61 11.74 -6.79 -1.37
N ASN A 62 10.62 -6.68 -2.12
CA ASN A 62 9.37 -6.07 -1.69
C ASN A 62 8.26 -7.11 -1.69
N PRO A 63 7.65 -7.45 -0.52
CA PRO A 63 6.52 -8.35 -0.47
C PRO A 63 5.36 -7.87 -1.35
N VAL A 64 4.69 -8.83 -2.00
CA VAL A 64 3.49 -8.57 -2.79
C VAL A 64 2.27 -8.79 -1.90
N LEU A 65 1.41 -7.79 -1.81
CA LEU A 65 0.14 -7.85 -1.09
C LEU A 65 -1.04 -7.66 -2.03
N THR A 66 -2.16 -8.25 -1.67
CA THR A 66 -3.42 -8.10 -2.40
C THR A 66 -4.59 -7.76 -1.49
N LYS A 67 -5.60 -7.10 -2.07
CA LYS A 67 -6.90 -6.90 -1.43
C LYS A 67 -8.02 -7.09 -2.45
N GLU A 68 -8.99 -7.91 -2.09
CA GLU A 68 -10.25 -8.05 -2.83
C GLU A 68 -11.12 -6.81 -2.55
N LEU A 69 -11.67 -6.25 -3.62
CA LEU A 69 -12.65 -5.18 -3.53
C LEU A 69 -14.04 -5.80 -3.56
N ARG A 70 -14.79 -5.62 -2.46
CA ARG A 70 -16.19 -6.02 -2.41
C ARG A 70 -16.99 -4.96 -3.20
N THR A 71 -17.51 -5.37 -4.35
CA THR A 71 -18.46 -4.60 -5.17
C THR A 71 -19.84 -4.58 -4.55
#